data_AF-A0A2S9IP81-F1
#
_entry.id   AF-A0A2S9IP81-F1
#
_cell.length_a   1.000
_cell.length_b   1.000
_cell.length_c   1.000
_cell.angle_alpha   90.00
_cell.angle_beta   90.00
_cell.angle_gamma   90.00
#
_symmetry.space_group_name_H-M   'P 1'
#
loop_
_entity.id
_entity.type
_entity.pdbx_description
1 polymer ?
#
loop_
_entity_poly.entity_id
_entity_poly.type
_entity_poly.pdbx_seq_one_letter_code
_entity_poly.pdbx_strand_id
1 'polypeptide(L)'
;MLGEGDVTFPIDRIDFAVLGMFADAARIRAGLSIGALAKICDVPPDDIHRVIRGRGIGREALEAICRWLDRSPEFFLHDDLKSRRMAYL
;
A
#
# COMPACT_ATOMS: atom_id res chain seq x y z
N MET A 1 23.09 -19.95 8.61
CA MET A 1 22.09 -18.86 8.67
C MET A 1 22.36 -17.98 7.47
N LEU A 2 21.65 -18.20 6.37
CA LEU A 2 21.67 -17.26 5.26
C LEU A 2 20.96 -16.02 5.79
N GLY A 3 21.69 -14.92 5.92
CA GLY A 3 21.09 -13.62 6.20
C GLY A 3 20.16 -13.33 5.03
N GLU A 4 18.87 -13.47 5.27
CA GLU A 4 17.86 -12.91 4.39
C GLU A 4 18.13 -11.42 4.39
N GLY A 5 18.73 -10.94 3.31
CA GLY A 5 18.92 -9.53 3.09
C GLY A 5 17.54 -8.92 3.17
N ASP A 6 17.27 -8.18 4.24
CA ASP A 6 16.16 -7.26 4.32
C ASP A 6 16.36 -6.31 3.13
N VAL A 7 15.74 -6.63 2.00
CA VAL A 7 15.69 -5.74 0.86
C VAL A 7 14.74 -4.64 1.31
N THR A 8 15.29 -3.72 2.10
CA THR A 8 14.56 -2.60 2.64
C THR A 8 14.19 -1.71 1.45
N PHE A 9 13.01 -1.91 0.89
CA PHE A 9 12.52 -1.00 -0.14
C PHE A 9 12.36 0.40 0.48
N PRO A 10 12.74 1.45 -0.25
CA PRO A 10 12.65 2.81 0.24
C PRO A 10 11.18 3.22 0.30
N ILE A 11 10.61 3.20 1.51
CA ILE A 11 9.25 3.68 1.80
C ILE A 11 8.99 5.09 1.25
N ASP A 12 10.01 5.95 1.23
CA ASP A 12 9.95 7.31 0.67
C ASP A 12 9.64 7.34 -0.84
N ARG A 13 9.89 6.23 -1.55
CA ARG A 13 9.59 6.10 -2.99
C ARG A 13 8.21 5.49 -3.27
N ILE A 14 7.46 5.11 -2.24
CA ILE A 14 6.12 4.56 -2.40
C ILE A 14 5.16 5.69 -2.77
N ASP A 15 4.41 5.48 -3.84
CA ASP A 15 3.33 6.37 -4.25
C ASP A 15 2.09 6.06 -3.41
N PHE A 16 2.01 6.71 -2.24
CA PHE A 16 0.89 6.54 -1.30
C PHE A 16 -0.45 6.97 -1.90
N ALA A 17 -0.47 7.85 -2.90
CA ALA A 17 -1.71 8.21 -3.58
C ALA A 17 -2.27 7.02 -4.37
N VAL A 18 -1.41 6.31 -5.11
CA VAL A 18 -1.81 5.12 -5.86
C VAL A 18 -2.16 3.97 -4.93
N LEU A 19 -1.34 3.74 -3.89
CA LEU A 19 -1.66 2.75 -2.85
C LEU A 19 -3.03 3.04 -2.22
N GLY A 20 -3.30 4.29 -1.86
CA GLY A 20 -4.57 4.75 -1.30
C GLY A 20 -5.76 4.46 -2.22
N MET A 21 -5.61 4.73 -3.52
CA MET A 21 -6.65 4.43 -4.52
C MET A 21 -6.92 2.92 -4.62
N PHE A 22 -5.88 2.09 -4.64
CA PHE A 22 -6.04 0.62 -4.69
C PHE A 22 -6.69 0.09 -3.41
N ALA A 23 -6.22 0.54 -2.25
CA ALA A 23 -6.76 0.17 -0.94
C ALA A 23 -8.24 0.55 -0.82
N ASP A 24 -8.61 1.77 -1.21
CA ASP A 24 -10.01 2.23 -1.15
C ASP A 24 -10.91 1.48 -2.13
N ALA A 25 -10.44 1.26 -3.37
CA ALA A 25 -11.20 0.52 -4.37
C ALA A 25 -11.43 -0.94 -3.93
N ALA A 26 -10.41 -1.62 -3.41
CA ALA A 26 -10.54 -2.97 -2.88
C ALA A 26 -11.50 -3.01 -1.68
N ARG A 27 -11.43 -2.00 -0.81
CA ARG A 27 -12.28 -1.89 0.39
C ARG A 27 -13.75 -1.76 0.00
N ILE A 28 -14.05 -0.89 -0.97
CA ILE A 28 -15.40 -0.68 -1.49
C ILE A 28 -15.94 -1.96 -2.15
N ARG A 29 -15.12 -2.65 -2.96
CA ARG A 29 -15.53 -3.93 -3.59
C ARG A 29 -15.81 -5.02 -2.57
N ALA A 30 -15.07 -5.06 -1.46
CA ALA A 30 -15.29 -5.99 -0.37
C ALA A 30 -16.42 -5.57 0.59
N GLY A 31 -17.02 -4.38 0.41
CA GLY A 31 -18.06 -3.86 1.29
C GLY A 31 -17.57 -3.53 2.71
N LEU A 32 -16.28 -3.26 2.88
CA LEU A 32 -15.66 -3.08 4.19
C LEU A 32 -15.69 -1.60 4.63
N SER A 33 -15.93 -1.36 5.91
CA SER A 33 -15.69 -0.05 6.52
C SER A 33 -14.20 0.15 6.79
N ILE A 34 -13.77 1.39 7.01
CA ILE A 34 -12.37 1.70 7.38
C ILE A 34 -11.95 0.94 8.65
N GLY A 35 -12.83 0.92 9.67
CA GLY A 35 -12.58 0.18 10.90
C GLY A 35 -12.53 -1.34 10.70
N ALA A 36 -13.31 -1.89 9.78
CA ALA A 36 -13.23 -3.31 9.44
C ALA A 36 -11.92 -3.65 8.73
N LEU A 37 -11.48 -2.81 7.78
CA LEU A 37 -10.20 -2.96 7.11
C LEU A 37 -9.03 -2.86 8.08
N ALA A 38 -9.07 -1.89 9.00
CA ALA A 38 -8.05 -1.72 10.05
C ALA A 38 -7.89 -2.98 10.90
N LYS A 39 -9.01 -3.61 11.29
CA LYS A 39 -9.00 -4.88 12.03
C LYS A 39 -8.46 -6.05 11.21
N ILE A 40 -8.81 -6.14 9.92
CA ILE A 40 -8.34 -7.22 9.04
C ILE A 40 -6.82 -7.12 8.83
N CYS A 41 -6.32 -5.90 8.67
CA CYS A 41 -4.89 -5.65 8.48
C CYS A 41 -4.11 -5.61 9.80
N ASP A 42 -4.77 -5.65 10.96
CA ASP A 42 -4.15 -5.45 12.28
C ASP A 42 -3.35 -4.15 12.38
N VAL A 43 -3.94 -3.04 11.91
CA VAL A 43 -3.30 -1.71 11.89
C VAL A 43 -4.21 -0.65 12.51
N PRO A 44 -3.65 0.49 12.95
CA PRO A 44 -4.44 1.60 13.44
C PRO A 44 -5.42 2.10 12.36
N PRO A 45 -6.68 2.43 12.73
CA PRO A 45 -7.61 3.03 11.78
C PRO A 45 -7.12 4.40 11.25
N ASP A 46 -6.28 5.11 12.01
CA ASP A 46 -5.65 6.37 11.55
C ASP A 46 -4.73 6.13 10.34
N ASP A 47 -3.98 5.02 10.32
CA ASP A 47 -3.13 4.66 9.17
C ASP A 47 -3.98 4.34 7.94
N ILE A 48 -5.12 3.65 8.11
CA ILE A 48 -6.05 3.43 6.99
C ILE A 48 -6.65 4.77 6.50
N HIS A 49 -6.97 5.69 7.39
CA HIS A 49 -7.42 7.03 6.99
C HIS A 49 -6.33 7.81 6.24
N ARG A 50 -5.07 7.71 6.68
CA ARG A 50 -3.92 8.34 6.03
C ARG A 50 -3.69 7.78 4.64
N VAL A 51 -3.62 6.45 4.50
CA VAL A 51 -3.33 5.82 3.22
C VAL A 51 -4.42 6.13 2.18
N ILE A 52 -5.70 6.07 2.54
CA ILE A 52 -6.81 6.39 1.63
C ILE A 52 -6.75 7.86 1.17
N ARG A 53 -6.20 8.75 2.01
CA ARG A 53 -5.95 10.16 1.67
C ARG A 53 -4.63 10.39 0.93
N GLY A 54 -3.92 9.34 0.55
CA GLY A 54 -2.63 9.43 -0.12
C GLY A 54 -1.48 9.92 0.77
N ARG A 55 -1.61 9.77 2.10
CA ARG A 55 -0.57 10.14 3.06
C ARG A 55 0.30 8.93 3.40
N GLY A 56 1.55 9.22 3.73
CA GLY A 56 2.49 8.22 4.23
C GLY A 56 2.02 7.60 5.55
N ILE A 57 2.34 6.32 5.71
CA ILE A 57 2.06 5.49 6.87
C ILE A 57 3.33 4.76 7.31
N GLY A 58 3.33 4.11 8.47
CA GLY A 58 4.45 3.29 8.91
C GLY A 58 4.70 2.08 8.00
N ARG A 59 5.92 1.53 8.06
CA ARG A 59 6.34 0.34 7.29
C ARG A 59 5.43 -0.86 7.58
N GLU A 60 5.21 -1.17 8.85
CA GLU A 60 4.38 -2.31 9.25
C GLU A 60 2.96 -2.19 8.70
N ALA A 61 2.38 -0.99 8.75
CA ALA A 61 1.06 -0.73 8.20
C ALA A 61 1.02 -0.88 6.68
N LEU A 62 2.05 -0.38 5.98
CA LEU A 62 2.20 -0.54 4.54
C LEU A 62 2.25 -2.02 4.16
N GLU A 63 3.08 -2.82 4.82
CA GLU A 63 3.21 -4.26 4.56
C GLU A 63 1.90 -5.02 4.80
N ALA A 64 1.18 -4.67 5.87
CA ALA A 64 -0.11 -5.28 6.17
C ALA A 64 -1.16 -4.99 5.09
N ILE A 65 -1.27 -3.73 4.64
CA ILE A 65 -2.19 -3.33 3.57
C ILE A 65 -1.80 -3.99 2.25
N CYS A 66 -0.51 -4.02 1.91
CA CYS A 66 0.03 -4.70 0.73
C CYS A 66 -0.29 -6.19 0.73
N ARG A 67 -0.11 -6.87 1.87
CA ARG A 67 -0.47 -8.28 2.05
C ARG A 67 -1.97 -8.51 1.84
N TRP A 68 -2.82 -7.65 2.38
CA TRP A 68 -4.27 -7.73 2.17
C TRP A 68 -4.66 -7.51 0.70
N LEU A 69 -3.96 -6.62 0.00
CA LEU A 69 -4.13 -6.37 -1.43
C LEU A 69 -3.56 -7.47 -2.32
N ASP A 70 -2.87 -8.47 -1.75
CA ASP A 70 -2.13 -9.50 -2.49
C ASP A 70 -1.10 -8.87 -3.47
N ARG A 71 -0.41 -7.81 -3.03
CA ARG A 71 0.58 -7.09 -3.83
C ARG A 71 1.82 -6.76 -3.02
N SER A 72 2.99 -6.89 -3.63
CA SER A 72 4.25 -6.43 -3.02
C SER A 72 4.29 -4.89 -2.96
N PRO A 73 4.87 -4.29 -1.91
CA PRO A 73 5.04 -2.84 -1.82
C PRO A 73 5.82 -2.24 -2.99
N GLU A 74 6.72 -3.01 -3.61
CA GLU A 74 7.47 -2.64 -4.82
C GLU A 74 6.56 -2.26 -6.01
N PHE A 75 5.36 -2.82 -6.09
CA PHE A 75 4.36 -2.47 -7.11
C PHE A 75 3.94 -1.00 -7.06
N PHE A 76 4.04 -0.38 -5.89
CA PHE A 76 3.64 1.01 -5.66
C PHE A 76 4.82 1.98 -5.71
N LEU A 77 6.01 1.54 -6.14
CA LEU A 77 7.14 2.44 -6.32
C LEU A 77 6.86 3.44 -7.47
N HIS A 78 7.19 4.70 -7.22
CA HIS A 78 6.98 5.84 -8.14
C HIS A 78 7.51 5.62 -9.57
N ASP A 79 8.52 4.78 -9.74
CA ASP A 79 9.23 4.55 -11.00
C ASP A 79 8.44 3.62 -11.96
N ASP A 80 7.76 2.59 -11.43
CA ASP A 80 7.05 1.60 -12.24
C ASP A 80 5.76 2.17 -12.87
N LEU A 81 5.09 3.08 -12.15
CA LEU A 81 3.83 3.68 -12.59
C LEU A 81 4.02 4.76 -13.67
N LYS A 82 5.18 5.46 -13.68
CA LYS A 82 5.55 6.34 -14.80
C LYS A 82 5.85 5.54 -16.06
N SER A 83 6.49 4.38 -15.93
CA SER A 83 6.85 3.53 -17.07
C SER A 83 5.61 3.00 -17.82
N ARG A 84 4.54 2.66 -17.11
CA ARG A 84 3.26 2.22 -17.73
C ARG A 84 2.46 3.34 -18.39
N ARG A 85 2.67 4.61 -18.03
CA ARG A 85 2.01 5.75 -18.69
C ARG A 85 2.63 6.10 -20.06
N MET A 86 3.86 5.65 -20.31
CA MET A 86 4.56 5.87 -21.59
C MET A 86 4.32 4.74 -22.62
N ALA A 87 3.72 3.62 -22.22
CA ALA A 87 3.39 2.51 -23.14
C ALA A 87 2.09 2.75 -23.95
N TYR A 88 1.43 3.90 -23.78
CA TYR A 88 0.21 4.30 -24.47
C TYR A 88 0.34 5.64 -25.22
N LEU A 89 1.58 6.05 -25.53
CA LEU A 89 1.88 7.17 -26.44
C LEU A 89 2.72 6.68 -27.62
#